data_AF-D9Q0C5-F1
#
_entry.id   AF-D9Q0C5-F1
#
_cell.length_a   1.000
_cell.length_b   1.000
_cell.length_c   1.000
_cell.angle_alpha   90.00
_cell.angle_beta   90.00
_cell.angle_gamma   90.00
#
_symmetry.space_group_name_H-M   'P 1'
#
loop_
_entity.id
_entity.type
_entity.pdbx_description
1 polymer ?
#
loop_
_entity_poly.entity_id
_entity_poly.type
_entity_poly.pdbx_seq_one_letter_code
_entity_poly.pdbx_strand_id
1 'polypeptide(L)'
;MASYAIVMPIYRYFESGLVYYFIQTTYRDYYKYYGIPIIYYFCSKPTEDEQRYKYVLLKVDESGEKVELSDRSRPGWAAIPIINLKSKPPFMP
;
A
#
# COMPACT_ATOMS: atom_id res chain seq x y z
N MET A 1 18.28 -3.66 18.46
CA MET A 1 17.92 -4.65 17.42
C MET A 1 17.07 -3.92 16.40
N ALA A 2 17.65 -3.47 15.28
CA ALA A 2 16.90 -2.75 14.26
C ALA A 2 15.98 -3.76 13.57
N SER A 3 14.69 -3.74 13.91
CA SER A 3 13.66 -4.39 13.11
C SER A 3 13.71 -3.71 11.75
N TYR A 4 14.33 -4.36 10.76
CA TYR A 4 14.03 -4.07 9.37
C TYR A 4 12.59 -4.51 9.18
N ALA A 5 11.65 -3.60 9.46
CA ALA A 5 10.33 -3.71 8.89
C ALA A 5 10.55 -3.72 7.37
N ILE A 6 10.46 -4.89 6.76
CA ILE A 6 10.31 -4.98 5.30
C ILE A 6 9.00 -4.26 5.03
N VAL A 7 9.08 -2.98 4.74
CA VAL A 7 7.92 -2.19 4.33
C VAL A 7 7.56 -2.73 2.96
N MET A 8 6.56 -3.62 2.92
CA MET A 8 6.04 -4.10 1.65
C MET A 8 5.56 -2.87 0.88
N PRO A 9 6.07 -2.64 -0.34
CA PRO A 9 5.60 -1.51 -1.13
C PRO A 9 4.10 -1.66 -1.40
N ILE A 10 3.43 -0.53 -1.54
CA ILE A 10 2.05 -0.51 -2.04
C ILE A 10 2.13 -0.37 -3.55
N TYR A 11 1.49 -1.27 -4.28
CA TYR A 11 1.40 -1.19 -5.73
C TYR A 11 0.20 -0.35 -6.14
N ARG A 12 0.36 0.43 -7.21
CA ARG A 12 -0.71 1.27 -7.77
C ARG A 12 -0.85 1.06 -9.27
N TYR A 13 -2.09 0.95 -9.76
CA TYR A 13 -2.41 1.05 -11.18
C TYR A 13 -3.69 1.86 -11.39
N PHE A 14 -3.89 2.30 -12.63
CA PHE A 14 -5.09 3.01 -13.07
C PHE A 14 -5.82 2.17 -14.10
N GLU A 15 -7.13 2.02 -13.95
CA GLU A 15 -7.98 1.28 -14.89
C GLU A 15 -9.38 1.87 -14.86
N SER A 16 -9.99 2.06 -16.05
CA SER A 16 -11.39 2.50 -16.19
C SER A 16 -11.76 3.76 -15.39
N GLY A 17 -10.82 4.71 -15.29
CA GLY A 17 -11.03 5.96 -14.54
C GLY A 17 -10.95 5.82 -13.01
N LEU A 18 -10.52 4.67 -12.51
CA LEU A 18 -10.28 4.40 -11.09
C LEU A 18 -8.77 4.26 -10.83
N VAL A 19 -8.38 4.53 -9.59
CA VAL A 19 -7.07 4.20 -9.05
C VAL A 19 -7.21 3.00 -8.11
N TYR A 20 -6.30 2.04 -8.25
CA TYR A 20 -6.22 0.86 -7.42
C TYR A 20 -4.91 0.86 -6.65
N TYR A 21 -5.00 0.62 -5.35
CA TYR A 21 -3.87 0.39 -4.46
C TYR A 21 -3.95 -1.04 -3.94
N PHE A 22 -2.85 -1.78 -3.92
CA PHE A 22 -2.85 -3.12 -3.34
C PHE A 22 -1.51 -3.50 -2.70
N ILE A 23 -1.61 -4.44 -1.75
CA ILE A 23 -0.47 -5.16 -1.19
C ILE A 23 -0.71 -6.66 -1.38
N GLN A 24 0.37 -7.39 -1.59
CA GLN A 24 0.37 -8.83 -1.52
C GLN A 24 1.04 -9.23 -0.22
N THR A 25 0.38 -10.07 0.58
CA THR A 25 0.96 -10.62 1.80
C THR A 25 0.71 -12.11 1.87
N THR A 26 1.33 -12.77 2.85
CA THR A 26 1.08 -14.19 3.13
C THR A 26 0.36 -14.28 4.46
N TYR A 27 -0.89 -14.75 4.42
CA TYR A 27 -1.59 -15.14 5.63
C TYR A 27 -0.99 -16.43 6.15
N ARG A 28 -0.24 -16.32 7.26
CA ARG A 28 0.37 -17.45 7.95
C ARG A 28 -0.62 -17.94 8.99
N ASP A 29 -1.25 -19.08 8.76
CA ASP A 29 -2.00 -19.77 9.80
C ASP A 29 -1.03 -20.20 10.91
N TYR A 30 -1.37 -19.91 12.16
CA TYR A 30 -0.49 -20.03 13.33
C TYR A 30 -0.06 -21.49 13.60
N TYR A 31 -0.73 -22.48 12.99
CA TYR A 31 -0.54 -23.90 13.32
C TYR A 31 0.04 -24.77 12.21
N LYS A 32 0.02 -24.36 10.94
CA LYS A 32 0.49 -25.20 9.83
C LYS A 32 1.15 -24.32 8.78
N TYR A 33 2.40 -24.63 8.45
CA TYR A 33 3.30 -23.91 7.54
C TYR A 33 2.81 -23.68 6.08
N TYR A 34 1.49 -23.69 5.81
CA TYR A 34 0.87 -23.36 4.53
C TYR A 34 0.42 -21.89 4.54
N GLY A 35 1.31 -21.00 4.12
CA GLY A 35 0.96 -19.59 3.94
C GLY A 35 0.06 -19.41 2.71
N ILE A 36 -1.11 -18.77 2.87
CA ILE A 36 -2.00 -18.44 1.76
C ILE A 36 -1.63 -17.04 1.26
N PRO A 37 -1.32 -16.84 -0.05
CA PRO A 37 -1.12 -15.51 -0.59
C PRO A 37 -2.45 -14.76 -0.60
N ILE A 38 -2.50 -13.62 0.08
CA ILE A 38 -3.67 -12.74 0.12
C ILE A 38 -3.30 -11.42 -0.55
N ILE A 39 -4.27 -10.89 -1.30
CA ILE A 39 -4.22 -9.56 -1.87
C ILE A 39 -5.25 -8.71 -1.14
N TYR A 40 -4.78 -7.63 -0.52
CA TYR A 40 -5.64 -6.57 -0.02
C TYR A 40 -5.58 -5.42 -1.00
N TYR A 41 -6.73 -4.92 -1.42
CA TYR A 41 -6.81 -3.81 -2.34
C TYR A 41 -7.84 -2.77 -1.92
N PHE A 42 -7.63 -1.54 -2.38
CA PHE A 42 -8.50 -0.40 -2.25
C PHE A 42 -8.66 0.24 -3.63
N CYS A 43 -9.87 0.68 -3.98
CA CYS A 43 -10.11 1.42 -5.21
C CYS A 43 -10.97 2.66 -4.97
N SER A 44 -10.65 3.74 -5.67
CA SER A 44 -11.40 4.99 -5.62
C SER A 44 -11.30 5.75 -6.94
N LYS A 45 -12.07 6.83 -7.06
CA LYS A 45 -11.79 7.83 -8.09
C LYS A 45 -10.46 8.53 -7.76
N PRO A 46 -9.58 8.74 -8.74
CA PRO A 46 -8.32 9.45 -8.52
C PRO A 46 -8.58 10.94 -8.23
N THR A 47 -7.72 11.53 -7.41
CA THR A 47 -7.60 12.99 -7.28
C THR A 47 -6.82 13.58 -8.47
N GLU A 48 -6.87 14.91 -8.65
CA GLU A 48 -6.09 15.58 -9.72
C GLU A 48 -4.59 15.31 -9.62
N ASP A 49 -4.06 15.24 -8.39
CA ASP A 49 -2.64 15.04 -8.10
C ASP A 49 -2.25 13.58 -7.85
N GLU A 50 -3.17 12.62 -8.03
CA GLU A 50 -3.00 11.22 -7.62
C GLU A 50 -1.64 10.65 -8.08
N GLN A 51 -1.28 10.88 -9.34
CA GLN A 51 -0.05 10.36 -9.95
C GLN A 51 1.25 10.93 -9.34
N ARG A 52 1.19 12.13 -8.73
CA ARG A 52 2.37 12.80 -8.16
C ARG A 52 2.80 12.20 -6.83
N TYR A 53 1.88 11.56 -6.12
CA TYR A 53 2.18 10.90 -4.85
C TYR A 53 3.11 9.70 -5.04
N LYS A 54 4.11 9.62 -4.18
CA LYS A 54 5.18 8.61 -4.17
C LYS A 54 5.15 7.74 -2.91
N TYR A 55 4.44 8.18 -1.89
CA TYR A 55 4.35 7.51 -0.60
C TYR A 55 2.91 7.49 -0.10
N VAL A 56 2.56 6.40 0.59
CA VAL A 56 1.49 6.38 1.59
C VAL A 56 2.14 6.63 2.94
N LEU A 57 1.74 7.69 3.62
CA LEU A 57 2.20 8.05 4.94
C LEU A 57 1.22 7.50 5.97
N LEU A 58 1.73 6.72 6.91
CA LEU A 58 0.98 6.18 8.03
C LEU A 58 1.51 6.78 9.34
N LYS A 59 0.61 7.26 10.19
CA LYS A 59 0.91 7.64 11.56
C LYS A 59 -0.15 7.05 12.48
N VAL A 60 0.32 6.42 13.55
CA VAL A 60 -0.53 5.89 14.62
C VAL A 60 -0.16 6.63 15.89
N ASP A 61 -1.12 7.32 16.49
CA ASP A 61 -0.97 8.02 17.77
C ASP A 61 -2.24 7.87 18.63
N GLU A 62 -2.31 8.55 19.78
CA GLU A 62 -3.46 8.50 20.69
C GLU A 62 -4.78 8.95 20.05
N SER A 63 -4.72 9.73 18.96
CA SER A 63 -5.90 10.16 18.20
C SER A 63 -6.37 9.13 17.17
N GLY A 64 -5.65 8.02 17.02
CA GLY A 64 -5.96 6.92 16.11
C GLY A 64 -4.96 6.77 14.96
N GLU A 65 -5.42 6.15 13.89
CA GLU A 65 -4.64 5.92 12.67
C GLU A 65 -4.94 7.01 11.63
N LYS A 66 -3.86 7.59 11.06
CA LYS A 66 -3.93 8.57 9.96
C LYS A 66 -3.17 8.04 8.76
N VAL A 67 -3.85 8.05 7.61
CA VAL A 67 -3.31 7.63 6.32
C VAL A 67 -3.41 8.79 5.33
N GLU A 68 -2.29 9.17 4.75
CA GLU A 68 -2.19 10.28 3.78
C GLU A 68 -1.36 9.85 2.56
N LEU A 69 -1.61 10.46 1.40
CA LEU A 69 -0.73 10.36 0.25
C LEU A 69 0.25 11.53 0.24
N SER A 70 1.51 11.30 -0.17
CA SER A 70 2.51 12.36 -0.25
C SER A 70 3.54 12.12 -1.36
N ASP A 71 4.09 13.19 -1.92
CA ASP A 71 5.22 13.17 -2.84
C ASP A 71 6.57 13.00 -2.10
N ARG A 72 6.59 13.11 -0.77
CA ARG A 72 7.79 13.05 0.08
C ARG A 72 7.58 12.17 1.30
N SER A 73 8.68 11.66 1.86
CA SER A 73 8.66 11.10 3.21
C SER A 73 8.55 12.22 4.25
N ARG A 74 7.98 11.93 5.42
CA ARG A 74 7.78 12.89 6.51
C ARG A 74 8.34 12.32 7.83
N PRO A 75 9.21 13.04 8.55
CA PRO A 75 9.69 12.59 9.86
C PRO A 75 8.54 12.31 10.83
N GLY A 76 8.64 11.23 11.61
CA GLY A 76 7.58 10.81 12.53
C GLY A 76 6.39 10.09 11.86
N TRP A 77 6.47 9.82 10.55
CA TRP A 77 5.52 9.00 9.80
C TRP A 77 6.23 7.77 9.22
N ALA A 78 5.53 6.64 9.19
CA ALA A 78 5.96 5.51 8.38
C ALA A 78 5.65 5.85 6.91
N ALA A 79 6.70 5.98 6.09
CA ALA A 79 6.58 6.28 4.67
C ALA A 79 6.68 4.99 3.85
N ILE A 80 5.56 4.55 3.30
CA ILE A 80 5.44 3.34 2.49
C ILE A 80 5.54 3.74 1.01
N PRO A 81 6.53 3.28 0.24
CA PRO A 81 6.69 3.68 -1.15
C PRO A 81 5.54 3.11 -2.02
N ILE A 82 5.07 3.94 -2.95
CA ILE A 82 4.12 3.55 -3.99
C ILE A 82 4.87 3.12 -5.25
N ILE A 83 4.62 1.91 -5.71
CA ILE A 83 5.16 1.37 -6.96
C ILE A 83 4.09 1.44 -8.04
N ASN A 84 4.34 2.27 -9.06
CA ASN A 84 3.44 2.43 -10.19
C ASN A 84 3.59 1.26 -11.17
N LEU A 85 2.50 0.55 -11.40
CA LEU A 85 2.41 -0.49 -12.41
C LEU A 85 1.87 0.10 -13.71
N LYS A 86 2.38 -0.44 -14.83
CA LYS A 86 1.96 -0.03 -16.17
C LYS A 86 0.51 -0.39 -16.49
N SER A 87 0.02 -1.51 -15.96
CA SER A 87 -1.33 -2.03 -16.22
C SER A 87 -1.79 -2.91 -15.06
N LYS A 88 -3.10 -3.20 -15.01
CA LYS A 88 -3.70 -4.15 -14.07
C LYS A 88 -2.99 -5.52 -14.16
N PRO A 89 -2.51 -6.08 -13.04
CA PRO A 89 -2.02 -7.46 -13.00
C PRO A 89 -3.15 -8.47 -13.27
N PRO A 90 -2.88 -9.59 -13.96
CA PRO A 90 -3.92 -10.58 -14.32
C PRO A 90 -4.63 -11.23 -13.13
N PHE A 91 -4.02 -11.21 -11.95
CA PHE A 91 -4.58 -11.80 -10.72
C PHE A 91 -5.45 -10.82 -9.91
N MET A 92 -5.50 -9.54 -10.30
CA MET A 92 -6.36 -8.57 -9.65
C MET A 92 -7.81 -8.77 -10.10
N PRO A 93 -8.81 -8.66 -9.21
CA PRO A 93 -10.23 -8.76 -9.55
C PRO A 93 -10.63 -7.65 -10.53
#